data_AF-A0A1F3E6V8-F1
#
_entry.id   AF-A0A1F3E6V8-F1
#
_cell.length_a   1.000
_cell.length_b   1.000
_cell.length_c   1.000
_cell.angle_alpha   90.00
_cell.angle_beta   90.00
_cell.angle_gamma   90.00
#
_symmetry.space_group_name_H-M   'P 1'
#
loop_
_entity.id
_entity.type
_entity.pdbx_description
1 polymer ?
#
loop_
_entity_poly.entity_id
_entity_poly.type
_entity_poly.pdbx_seq_one_letter_code
_entity_poly.pdbx_strand_id
1 'polypeptide(L)'
;MLNNRPPDINIPDFFPKFNYLRFFIQTLAIITLYYLNYSLLMPKLLFRDKVKWYIISLIGTLIVFFIINQFIDIAGNPHKQFFRRIPMPFFIYLFIIAISTTIRLAQKWYENENHKKTLVHEKVNSELSLLKSQINPHFLFNTLNGIYSLANSKSDKTAPAIVKLSQLMRYMLHDSKHDFVPLSKEIEYIQTFIELEKMRLFDNITVEYSIKGNAENDKIRPLLLIPIIENAFKHGIDSTKNCLIKINIFIKDSRLDLKVENDIFPDRLTKEKSGFGLATIRRRLELEYPDAHTLYTFEENNKYFANLFINLA
;
A
#
# COMPACT_ATOMS: atom_id res chain seq x y z
N MET A 1 77.18 -69.96 28.50
CA MET A 1 77.52 -68.52 28.50
C MET A 1 76.51 -67.81 27.62
N LEU A 2 75.88 -66.78 28.17
CA LEU A 2 74.82 -65.98 27.57
C LEU A 2 75.28 -65.27 26.30
N ASN A 3 74.41 -65.20 25.30
CA ASN A 3 74.39 -64.06 24.38
C ASN A 3 72.93 -63.71 24.05
N ASN A 4 72.20 -63.25 25.08
CA ASN A 4 70.90 -62.60 24.92
C ASN A 4 71.14 -61.20 24.37
N ARG A 5 71.05 -61.02 23.05
CA ARG A 5 70.75 -59.70 22.48
C ARG A 5 69.29 -59.37 22.83
N PRO A 6 68.98 -58.18 23.38
CA PRO A 6 67.59 -57.77 23.53
C PRO A 6 66.94 -57.67 22.14
N PRO A 7 65.62 -57.94 22.02
CA PRO A 7 64.91 -57.73 20.76
C PRO A 7 64.98 -56.25 20.38
N ASP A 8 65.25 -55.97 19.11
CA ASP A 8 65.15 -54.62 18.56
C ASP A 8 63.73 -54.09 18.86
N ILE A 9 63.64 -53.19 19.83
CA ILE A 9 62.41 -52.44 20.08
C ILE A 9 62.28 -51.50 18.89
N ASN A 10 61.44 -51.89 17.95
CA ASN A 10 60.98 -51.04 16.86
C ASN A 10 60.25 -49.83 17.50
N ILE A 11 60.97 -48.75 17.71
CA ILE A 11 60.39 -47.46 18.11
C ILE A 11 59.50 -47.05 16.93
N PRO A 12 58.17 -46.91 17.07
CA PRO A 12 57.33 -46.40 16.01
C PRO A 12 57.57 -44.90 15.91
N ASP A 13 58.61 -44.53 15.17
CA ASP A 13 58.92 -43.13 14.95
C ASP A 13 57.94 -42.50 13.95
N PHE A 14 57.30 -41.42 14.44
CA PHE A 14 57.18 -40.15 13.72
C PHE A 14 55.99 -39.91 12.75
N PHE A 15 54.72 -40.14 13.16
CA PHE A 15 53.55 -39.65 12.39
C PHE A 15 52.40 -38.88 13.13
N PRO A 16 52.52 -38.35 14.38
CA PRO A 16 51.40 -37.62 14.99
C PRO A 16 51.21 -36.19 14.45
N LYS A 17 52.29 -35.42 14.21
CA LYS A 17 52.22 -33.99 13.82
C LYS A 17 51.54 -33.74 12.47
N PHE A 18 51.81 -34.60 11.47
CA PHE A 18 51.20 -34.49 10.14
C PHE A 18 49.67 -34.67 10.19
N ASN A 19 49.19 -35.58 11.05
CA ASN A 19 47.75 -35.83 11.21
C ASN A 19 47.02 -34.65 11.86
N TYR A 20 47.62 -33.97 12.84
CA TYR A 20 47.05 -32.75 13.42
C TYR A 20 47.00 -31.59 12.43
N LEU A 21 48.06 -31.38 11.65
CA LEU A 21 48.09 -30.34 10.61
C LEU A 21 47.03 -30.60 9.53
N ARG A 22 46.91 -31.86 9.08
CA ARG A 22 45.87 -32.28 8.12
C ARG A 22 44.46 -32.03 8.65
N PHE A 23 44.20 -32.39 9.91
CA PHE A 23 42.92 -32.13 10.56
C PHE A 23 42.59 -30.63 10.61
N PHE A 24 43.57 -29.79 10.95
CA PHE A 24 43.40 -28.34 10.99
C PHE A 24 43.07 -27.77 9.60
N ILE A 25 43.81 -28.18 8.56
CA ILE A 25 43.56 -27.77 7.18
C ILE A 25 42.17 -28.20 6.71
N GLN A 26 41.74 -29.42 7.04
CA GLN A 26 40.40 -29.92 6.69
C GLN A 26 39.29 -29.13 7.42
N THR A 27 39.51 -28.76 8.67
CA THR A 27 38.56 -27.94 9.42
C THR A 27 38.43 -26.54 8.81
N LEU A 28 39.55 -25.90 8.48
CA LEU A 28 39.54 -24.60 7.80
C LEU A 28 38.83 -24.68 6.44
N ALA A 29 39.08 -25.75 5.67
CA ALA A 29 38.42 -26.01 4.40
C ALA A 29 36.90 -26.11 4.54
N ILE A 30 36.39 -26.81 5.56
CA ILE A 30 34.94 -26.92 5.83
C ILE A 30 34.34 -25.54 6.11
N ILE A 31 35.00 -24.76 6.96
CA ILE A 31 34.54 -23.40 7.32
C ILE A 31 34.53 -22.52 6.07
N THR A 32 35.61 -22.52 5.28
CA THR A 32 35.69 -21.75 4.03
C THR A 32 34.59 -22.16 3.05
N LEU A 33 34.36 -23.45 2.86
CA LEU A 33 33.33 -23.96 1.96
C LEU A 33 31.92 -23.52 2.38
N TYR A 34 31.62 -23.61 3.68
CA TYR A 34 30.36 -23.15 4.25
C TYR A 34 30.12 -21.67 3.95
N TYR A 35 31.07 -20.80 4.32
CA TYR A 35 30.92 -19.35 4.13
C TYR A 35 30.92 -18.96 2.66
N LEU A 36 31.73 -19.61 1.81
CA LEU A 36 31.75 -19.38 0.37
C LEU A 36 30.38 -19.67 -0.25
N ASN A 37 29.77 -20.80 0.09
CA ASN A 37 28.42 -21.12 -0.40
C ASN A 37 27.37 -20.15 0.16
N TYR A 38 27.34 -19.98 1.49
CA TYR A 38 26.32 -19.22 2.21
C TYR A 38 26.31 -17.73 1.87
N SER A 39 27.49 -17.09 1.85
CA SER A 39 27.62 -15.63 1.73
C SER A 39 27.88 -15.14 0.30
N LEU A 40 28.53 -15.94 -0.55
CA LEU A 40 28.96 -15.52 -1.88
C LEU A 40 28.14 -16.17 -2.99
N LEU A 41 28.17 -17.51 -3.07
CA LEU A 41 27.57 -18.24 -4.20
C LEU A 41 26.05 -18.13 -4.20
N MET A 42 25.40 -18.36 -3.05
CA MET A 42 23.94 -18.28 -2.98
C MET A 42 23.39 -16.87 -3.27
N PRO A 43 23.85 -15.78 -2.62
CA PRO A 43 23.28 -14.46 -2.88
C PRO A 43 23.58 -13.91 -4.27
N LYS A 44 24.76 -14.22 -4.85
CA LYS A 44 25.15 -13.68 -6.17
C LYS A 44 24.60 -14.48 -7.34
N LEU A 45 24.37 -15.79 -7.17
CA LEU A 45 23.98 -16.68 -8.27
C LEU A 45 22.57 -17.23 -8.06
N LEU A 46 22.34 -17.99 -6.98
CA LEU A 46 21.07 -18.70 -6.77
C LEU A 46 19.90 -17.73 -6.61
N PHE A 47 20.06 -16.68 -5.79
CA PHE A 47 19.00 -15.69 -5.55
C PHE A 47 18.82 -14.67 -6.68
N ARG A 48 19.64 -14.75 -7.74
CA ARG A 48 19.52 -13.95 -8.97
C ARG A 48 19.07 -14.79 -10.16
N ASP A 49 18.42 -15.93 -9.90
CA ASP A 49 17.95 -16.91 -10.88
C ASP A 49 19.04 -17.49 -11.81
N LYS A 50 20.32 -17.34 -11.45
CA LYS A 50 21.47 -17.88 -12.20
C LYS A 50 21.80 -19.31 -11.76
N VAL A 51 20.80 -20.20 -11.77
CA VAL A 51 20.91 -21.58 -11.27
C VAL A 51 22.02 -22.37 -11.99
N LYS A 52 22.15 -22.22 -13.32
CA LYS A 52 23.20 -22.89 -14.11
C LYS A 52 24.61 -22.51 -13.61
N TRP A 53 24.85 -21.22 -13.39
CA TRP A 53 26.13 -20.72 -12.89
C TRP A 53 26.39 -21.13 -11.44
N TYR A 54 25.34 -21.21 -10.62
CA TYR A 54 25.44 -21.75 -9.26
C TYR A 54 25.92 -23.21 -9.28
N ILE A 55 25.30 -24.07 -10.09
CA ILE A 55 25.70 -25.49 -10.21
C ILE A 55 27.15 -25.61 -10.71
N ILE A 56 27.53 -24.85 -11.74
CA ILE A 56 28.92 -24.83 -12.26
C ILE A 56 29.90 -24.42 -11.16
N SER A 57 29.58 -23.35 -10.42
CA SER A 57 30.44 -22.87 -9.33
C SER A 57 30.57 -23.88 -8.19
N LEU A 58 29.50 -24.60 -7.86
CA LEU A 58 29.48 -25.62 -6.81
C LEU A 58 30.33 -26.83 -7.22
N ILE A 59 30.17 -27.32 -8.46
CA ILE A 59 31.00 -28.40 -9.02
C ILE A 59 32.47 -27.97 -9.06
N GLY A 60 32.76 -26.78 -9.56
CA GLY A 60 34.13 -26.25 -9.60
C GLY A 60 34.76 -26.17 -8.21
N THR A 61 33.99 -25.72 -7.22
CA THR A 61 34.45 -25.65 -5.82
C THR A 61 34.75 -27.05 -5.28
N LEU A 62 33.86 -28.02 -5.48
CA LEU A 62 34.07 -29.41 -5.06
C LEU A 62 35.31 -30.04 -5.72
N ILE A 63 35.55 -29.78 -7.01
CA ILE A 63 36.74 -30.26 -7.73
C ILE A 63 38.01 -29.66 -7.12
N VAL A 64 38.04 -28.34 -6.84
CA VAL A 64 39.19 -27.68 -6.23
C VAL A 64 39.50 -28.28 -4.85
N PHE A 65 38.49 -28.45 -3.99
CA PHE A 65 38.68 -29.06 -2.66
C PHE A 65 39.06 -30.55 -2.75
N PHE A 66 38.56 -31.28 -3.75
CA PHE A 66 38.97 -32.67 -4.00
C PHE A 66 40.46 -32.75 -4.37
N ILE A 67 40.91 -31.90 -5.30
CA ILE A 67 42.31 -31.83 -5.73
C ILE A 67 43.23 -31.49 -4.54
N ILE A 68 42.86 -30.48 -3.73
CA ILE A 68 43.61 -30.10 -2.52
C ILE A 68 43.76 -31.28 -1.56
N ASN A 69 42.70 -32.04 -1.30
CA ASN A 69 42.79 -33.21 -0.42
C ASN A 69 43.68 -34.32 -0.98
N GLN A 70 43.67 -34.55 -2.29
CA GLN A 70 44.57 -35.52 -2.92
C GLN A 70 46.05 -35.11 -2.77
N PHE A 71 46.37 -33.82 -2.97
CA PHE A 71 47.73 -33.31 -2.76
C PHE A 71 48.20 -33.51 -1.31
N ILE A 72 47.33 -33.20 -0.32
CA ILE A 72 47.65 -33.41 1.10
C ILE A 72 47.87 -34.90 1.40
N ASP A 73 47.06 -35.79 0.82
CA ASP A 73 47.17 -37.23 1.02
C ASP A 73 48.49 -37.80 0.46
N ILE A 74 48.93 -37.35 -0.71
CA ILE A 74 50.20 -37.76 -1.33
C ILE A 74 51.39 -37.22 -0.53
N ALA A 75 51.33 -35.96 -0.08
CA ALA A 75 52.38 -35.36 0.72
C ALA A 75 52.59 -36.08 2.06
N GLY A 76 51.52 -36.64 2.63
CA GLY A 76 51.59 -37.42 3.87
C GLY A 76 52.00 -38.87 3.71
N ASN A 77 51.75 -39.46 2.53
CA ASN A 77 52.13 -40.83 2.22
C ASN A 77 52.37 -41.00 0.70
N PRO A 78 53.63 -40.87 0.23
CA PRO A 78 53.96 -40.83 -1.19
C PRO A 78 53.72 -42.16 -1.93
N HIS A 79 53.53 -43.27 -1.20
CA HIS A 79 53.21 -44.59 -1.79
C HIS A 79 51.71 -44.82 -2.00
N LYS A 80 50.85 -43.87 -1.60
CA LYS A 80 49.40 -43.98 -1.76
C LYS A 80 49.01 -43.82 -3.23
N GLN A 81 48.38 -44.84 -3.82
CA GLN A 81 47.93 -44.80 -5.21
C GLN A 81 46.91 -43.68 -5.45
N PHE A 82 47.12 -42.92 -6.53
CA PHE A 82 46.24 -41.86 -7.00
C PHE A 82 44.87 -42.43 -7.46
N PHE A 83 43.78 -41.72 -7.18
CA PHE A 83 42.42 -41.97 -7.69
C PHE A 83 41.69 -43.29 -7.35
N ARG A 84 42.24 -44.20 -6.54
CA ARG A 84 41.59 -45.52 -6.36
C ARG A 84 40.29 -45.49 -5.54
N ARG A 85 40.06 -44.48 -4.69
CA ARG A 85 38.84 -44.35 -3.85
C ARG A 85 38.47 -42.88 -3.61
N ILE A 86 37.16 -42.60 -3.55
CA ILE A 86 36.63 -41.29 -3.11
C ILE A 86 36.95 -41.13 -1.61
N PRO A 87 37.63 -40.05 -1.19
CA PRO A 87 38.02 -39.87 0.20
C PRO A 87 36.82 -39.45 1.05
N MET A 88 36.70 -39.95 2.29
CA MET A 88 35.59 -39.62 3.21
C MET A 88 35.28 -38.10 3.35
N PRO A 89 36.28 -37.19 3.36
CA PRO A 89 36.03 -35.74 3.35
C PRO A 89 35.11 -35.23 2.22
N PHE A 90 35.06 -35.91 1.07
CA PHE A 90 34.18 -35.55 -0.03
C PHE A 90 32.69 -35.58 0.38
N PHE A 91 32.27 -36.64 1.09
CA PHE A 91 30.90 -36.76 1.59
C PHE A 91 30.59 -35.71 2.66
N ILE A 92 31.58 -35.36 3.49
CA ILE A 92 31.46 -34.28 4.48
C ILE A 92 31.24 -32.94 3.77
N TYR A 93 31.98 -32.64 2.70
CA TYR A 93 31.79 -31.41 1.92
C TYR A 93 30.41 -31.33 1.27
N LEU A 94 29.94 -32.43 0.68
CA LEU A 94 28.60 -32.50 0.12
C LEU A 94 27.54 -32.23 1.19
N PHE A 95 27.69 -32.83 2.37
CA PHE A 95 26.78 -32.64 3.50
C PHE A 95 26.79 -31.19 4.01
N ILE A 96 27.96 -30.56 4.11
CA ILE A 96 28.09 -29.14 4.52
C ILE A 96 27.47 -28.19 3.51
N ILE A 97 27.64 -28.44 2.21
CA ILE A 97 26.98 -27.67 1.15
C ILE A 97 25.47 -27.86 1.24
N ALA A 98 24.99 -29.10 1.44
CA ALA A 98 23.55 -29.37 1.58
C ALA A 98 22.97 -28.63 2.79
N ILE A 99 23.60 -28.71 3.97
CA ILE A 99 23.15 -28.00 5.18
C ILE A 99 23.14 -26.49 4.97
N SER A 100 24.26 -25.91 4.49
CA SER A 100 24.35 -24.46 4.27
C SER A 100 23.30 -23.96 3.28
N THR A 101 23.04 -24.74 2.22
CA THR A 101 22.01 -24.43 1.23
C THR A 101 20.62 -24.50 1.83
N THR A 102 20.30 -25.56 2.57
CA THR A 102 19.01 -25.73 3.23
C THR A 102 18.73 -24.61 4.24
N ILE A 103 19.71 -24.29 5.10
CA ILE A 103 19.57 -23.20 6.10
C ILE A 103 19.33 -21.86 5.39
N ARG A 104 20.13 -21.56 4.37
CA ARG A 104 20.07 -20.26 3.68
C ARG A 104 18.80 -20.11 2.84
N LEU A 105 18.29 -21.20 2.26
CA LEU A 105 16.97 -21.23 1.61
C LEU A 105 15.85 -21.02 2.62
N ALA A 106 15.90 -21.69 3.78
CA ALA A 106 14.90 -21.51 4.83
C ALA A 106 14.86 -20.07 5.35
N GLN A 107 16.03 -19.45 5.59
CA GLN A 107 16.13 -18.04 5.95
C GLN A 107 15.54 -17.13 4.87
N LYS A 108 15.91 -17.34 3.61
CA LYS A 108 15.42 -16.51 2.50
C LYS A 108 13.91 -16.64 2.32
N TRP A 109 13.38 -17.85 2.50
CA TRP A 109 11.95 -18.11 2.47
C TRP A 109 11.23 -17.37 3.61
N TYR A 110 11.77 -17.44 4.83
CA TYR A 110 11.22 -16.73 5.98
C TYR A 110 11.25 -15.20 5.82
N GLU A 111 12.35 -14.65 5.31
CA GLU A 111 12.47 -13.22 4.95
C GLU A 111 11.42 -12.81 3.92
N ASN A 112 11.27 -13.60 2.85
CA ASN A 112 10.28 -13.33 1.81
C ASN A 112 8.84 -13.42 2.35
N GLU A 113 8.56 -14.37 3.23
CA GLU A 113 7.23 -14.52 3.84
C GLU A 113 6.90 -13.35 4.77
N ASN A 114 7.86 -12.89 5.57
CA ASN A 114 7.69 -11.68 6.38
C ASN A 114 7.51 -10.43 5.52
N HIS A 115 8.30 -10.28 4.46
CA HIS A 115 8.15 -9.15 3.53
C HIS A 115 6.78 -9.15 2.86
N LYS A 116 6.29 -10.33 2.46
CA LYS A 116 4.94 -10.50 1.91
C LYS A 116 3.85 -10.12 2.92
N LYS A 117 3.99 -10.52 4.19
CA LYS A 117 3.06 -10.11 5.26
C LYS A 117 3.03 -8.60 5.44
N THR A 118 4.19 -7.94 5.45
CA THR A 118 4.28 -6.48 5.54
C THR A 118 3.59 -5.80 4.36
N LEU A 119 3.85 -6.26 3.13
CA LEU A 119 3.20 -5.70 1.92
C LEU A 119 1.68 -5.87 1.95
N VAL A 120 1.17 -7.02 2.41
CA VAL A 120 -0.27 -7.24 2.56
C VAL A 120 -0.85 -6.30 3.62
N HIS A 121 -0.18 -6.13 4.75
CA HIS A 121 -0.62 -5.23 5.81
C HIS A 121 -0.63 -3.76 5.36
N GLU A 122 0.41 -3.30 4.67
CA GLU A 122 0.47 -1.96 4.07
C GLU A 122 -0.66 -1.76 3.06
N LYS A 123 -0.87 -2.73 2.16
CA LYS A 123 -1.97 -2.69 1.18
C LYS A 123 -3.33 -2.55 1.85
N VAL A 124 -3.63 -3.39 2.86
CA VAL A 124 -4.90 -3.34 3.59
C VAL A 124 -5.08 -1.99 4.28
N ASN A 125 -4.04 -1.44 4.90
CA ASN A 125 -4.11 -0.13 5.53
C ASN A 125 -4.31 1.00 4.52
N SER A 126 -3.67 0.93 3.35
CA SER A 126 -3.86 1.88 2.26
C SER A 126 -5.29 1.83 1.72
N GLU A 127 -5.83 0.63 1.46
CA GLU A 127 -7.22 0.45 1.03
C GLU A 127 -8.19 0.96 2.10
N LEU A 128 -7.96 0.63 3.37
CA LEU A 128 -8.78 1.10 4.48
C LEU A 128 -8.71 2.62 4.65
N SER A 129 -7.54 3.23 4.46
CA SER A 129 -7.36 4.69 4.45
C SER A 129 -8.13 5.33 3.29
N LEU A 130 -8.08 4.73 2.09
CA LEU A 130 -8.86 5.16 0.94
C LEU A 130 -10.37 5.10 1.23
N LEU A 131 -10.86 3.98 1.78
CA LEU A 131 -12.25 3.83 2.20
C LEU A 131 -12.66 4.87 3.27
N LYS A 132 -11.80 5.11 4.27
CA LYS A 132 -12.04 6.16 5.28
C LYS A 132 -12.06 7.55 4.68
N SER A 133 -11.22 7.83 3.68
CA SER A 133 -11.17 9.13 3.02
C SER A 133 -12.43 9.45 2.21
N GLN A 134 -13.17 8.42 1.77
CA GLN A 134 -14.46 8.60 1.08
C GLN A 134 -15.59 9.05 2.02
N ILE A 135 -15.40 8.97 3.34
CA ILE A 135 -16.34 9.46 4.34
C ILE A 135 -15.73 10.71 4.98
N ASN A 136 -16.36 11.87 4.81
CA ASN A 136 -15.99 13.07 5.56
C ASN A 136 -16.40 12.87 7.03
N PRO A 137 -15.46 12.60 7.98
CA PRO A 137 -15.82 12.29 9.35
C PRO A 137 -16.50 13.47 10.03
N HIS A 138 -16.10 14.69 9.65
CA HIS A 138 -16.68 15.92 10.16
C HIS A 138 -18.14 16.08 9.73
N PHE A 139 -18.47 15.80 8.46
CA PHE A 139 -19.86 15.78 8.01
C PHE A 139 -20.70 14.77 8.82
N LEU A 140 -20.17 13.56 9.04
CA LEU A 140 -20.88 12.52 9.79
C LEU A 140 -21.13 12.94 11.25
N PHE A 141 -20.12 13.45 11.94
CA PHE A 141 -20.26 13.93 13.33
C PHE A 141 -21.26 15.09 13.42
N ASN A 142 -21.19 16.06 12.50
CA ASN A 142 -22.12 17.18 12.48
C ASN A 142 -23.56 16.74 12.22
N THR A 143 -23.74 15.81 11.29
CA THR A 143 -25.06 15.27 10.97
C THR A 143 -25.66 14.51 12.15
N LEU A 144 -24.87 13.64 12.80
CA LEU A 144 -25.29 12.92 14.00
C LEU A 144 -25.64 13.86 15.15
N ASN A 145 -24.85 14.91 15.37
CA ASN A 145 -25.15 15.94 16.38
C ASN A 145 -26.46 16.67 16.06
N GLY A 146 -26.71 17.00 14.79
CA GLY A 146 -27.99 17.58 14.37
C GLY A 146 -29.18 16.66 14.63
N ILE A 147 -29.04 15.38 14.29
CA ILE A 147 -30.06 14.37 14.56
C ILE A 147 -30.27 14.21 16.07
N TYR A 148 -29.21 14.24 16.88
CA TYR A 148 -29.31 14.22 18.33
C TYR A 148 -30.09 15.43 18.86
N SER A 149 -29.85 16.64 18.33
CA SER A 149 -30.64 17.83 18.69
C SER A 149 -32.12 17.69 18.30
N LEU A 150 -32.42 17.12 17.13
CA LEU A 150 -33.79 16.80 16.72
C LEU A 150 -34.45 15.78 17.65
N ALA A 151 -33.72 14.73 18.03
CA ALA A 151 -34.19 13.70 18.95
C ALA A 151 -34.45 14.27 20.36
N ASN A 152 -33.54 15.10 20.87
CA ASN A 152 -33.66 15.73 22.18
C ASN A 152 -34.83 16.73 22.23
N SER A 153 -35.12 17.40 21.11
CA SER A 153 -36.29 18.27 20.97
C SER A 153 -37.59 17.52 20.61
N LYS A 154 -37.54 16.18 20.51
CA LYS A 154 -38.67 15.33 20.10
C LYS A 154 -39.29 15.76 18.77
N SER A 155 -38.45 16.21 17.84
CA SER A 155 -38.91 16.66 16.52
C SER A 155 -39.37 15.48 15.66
N ASP A 156 -40.50 15.63 14.99
CA ASP A 156 -41.00 14.67 13.98
C ASP A 156 -40.03 14.51 12.79
N LYS A 157 -39.07 15.42 12.62
CA LYS A 157 -38.02 15.34 11.59
C LYS A 157 -36.91 14.32 11.92
N THR A 158 -36.85 13.81 13.15
CA THR A 158 -35.77 12.91 13.61
C THR A 158 -35.70 11.63 12.79
N ALA A 159 -36.80 10.90 12.66
CA ALA A 159 -36.84 9.64 11.90
C ALA A 159 -36.55 9.86 10.40
N PRO A 160 -37.15 10.85 9.72
CA PRO A 160 -36.76 11.21 8.36
C PRO A 160 -35.27 11.52 8.19
N ALA A 161 -34.66 12.24 9.14
CA ALA A 161 -33.24 12.57 9.08
C ALA A 161 -32.33 11.33 9.19
N ILE A 162 -32.69 10.35 10.04
CA ILE A 162 -31.97 9.07 10.13
C ILE A 162 -32.05 8.29 8.81
N VAL A 163 -33.24 8.24 8.19
CA VAL A 163 -33.42 7.56 6.89
C VAL A 163 -32.55 8.22 5.81
N LYS A 164 -32.56 9.55 5.73
CA LYS A 164 -31.74 10.30 4.77
C LYS A 164 -30.25 10.08 4.99
N LEU A 165 -29.78 10.12 6.23
CA LEU A 165 -28.39 9.79 6.55
C LEU A 165 -28.03 8.36 6.10
N SER A 166 -28.92 7.39 6.34
CA SER A 166 -28.72 6.01 5.88
C SER A 166 -28.62 5.91 4.35
N GLN A 167 -29.45 6.66 3.60
CA GLN A 167 -29.38 6.72 2.14
C GLN A 167 -28.06 7.30 1.65
N LEU A 168 -27.61 8.43 2.23
CA LEU A 168 -26.31 9.02 1.90
C LEU A 168 -25.16 8.06 2.18
N MET A 169 -25.15 7.41 3.34
CA MET A 169 -24.12 6.43 3.71
C MET A 169 -24.11 5.24 2.77
N ARG A 170 -25.28 4.74 2.34
CA ARG A 170 -25.38 3.63 1.39
C ARG A 170 -24.73 3.99 0.06
N TYR A 171 -25.01 5.17 -0.47
CA TYR A 171 -24.40 5.64 -1.72
C TYR A 171 -22.87 5.74 -1.59
N MET A 172 -22.39 6.36 -0.50
CA MET A 172 -20.95 6.51 -0.22
C MET A 172 -20.20 5.19 -0.01
N LEU A 173 -20.86 4.14 0.49
CA LEU A 173 -20.21 2.86 0.81
C LEU A 173 -20.31 1.80 -0.30
N HIS A 174 -21.27 1.94 -1.20
CA HIS A 174 -21.56 0.93 -2.22
C HIS A 174 -21.48 1.48 -3.63
N ASP A 175 -22.17 2.57 -3.93
CA ASP A 175 -22.30 3.06 -5.30
C ASP A 175 -21.06 3.82 -5.75
N SER A 176 -20.44 4.62 -4.87
CA SER A 176 -19.24 5.42 -5.16
C SER A 176 -17.95 4.60 -5.40
N LYS A 177 -18.00 3.27 -5.24
CA LYS A 177 -16.87 2.37 -5.53
C LYS A 177 -16.63 2.15 -7.02
N HIS A 178 -17.61 2.48 -7.86
CA HIS A 178 -17.49 2.35 -9.31
C HIS A 178 -16.74 3.53 -9.90
N ASP A 179 -16.05 3.32 -11.02
CA ASP A 179 -15.38 4.39 -11.73
C ASP A 179 -16.36 5.49 -12.16
N PHE A 180 -17.53 5.11 -12.65
CA PHE A 180 -18.61 6.02 -13.05
C PHE A 180 -19.95 5.51 -12.54
N VAL A 181 -20.84 6.44 -12.23
CA VAL A 181 -22.21 6.18 -11.78
C VAL A 181 -23.20 6.95 -12.67
N PRO A 182 -24.46 6.49 -12.80
CA PRO A 182 -25.49 7.28 -13.46
C PRO A 182 -25.61 8.66 -12.82
N LEU A 183 -25.66 9.71 -13.64
CA LEU A 183 -25.78 11.09 -13.16
C LEU A 183 -27.05 11.27 -12.30
N SER A 184 -28.12 10.54 -12.61
CA SER A 184 -29.34 10.50 -11.80
C SER A 184 -29.09 10.10 -10.33
N LYS A 185 -28.17 9.16 -10.05
CA LYS A 185 -27.83 8.78 -8.67
C LYS A 185 -27.04 9.86 -7.95
N GLU A 186 -26.13 10.55 -8.64
CA GLU A 186 -25.39 11.67 -8.07
C GLU A 186 -26.35 12.82 -7.72
N ILE A 187 -27.35 13.07 -8.56
CA ILE A 187 -28.41 14.05 -8.30
C ILE A 187 -29.29 13.65 -7.11
N GLU A 188 -29.71 12.39 -7.02
CA GLU A 188 -30.49 11.87 -5.90
C GLU A 188 -29.72 12.03 -4.57
N TYR A 189 -28.42 11.75 -4.61
CA TYR A 189 -27.52 11.95 -3.49
C TYR A 189 -27.46 13.43 -3.07
N ILE A 190 -27.26 14.35 -4.01
CA ILE A 190 -27.23 15.80 -3.77
C ILE A 190 -28.56 16.28 -3.18
N GLN A 191 -29.68 15.85 -3.75
CA GLN A 191 -31.00 16.22 -3.25
C GLN A 191 -31.20 15.74 -1.81
N THR A 192 -30.86 14.47 -1.53
CA THR A 192 -30.94 13.90 -0.19
C THR A 192 -30.06 14.65 0.80
N PHE A 193 -28.86 15.05 0.39
CA PHE A 193 -27.94 15.86 1.19
C PHE A 193 -28.52 17.23 1.51
N ILE A 194 -29.03 17.96 0.51
CA ILE A 194 -29.63 19.29 0.68
C ILE A 194 -30.84 19.20 1.62
N GLU A 195 -31.71 18.19 1.45
CA GLU A 195 -32.86 17.99 2.31
C GLU A 195 -32.46 17.70 3.76
N LEU A 196 -31.39 16.92 3.97
CA LEU A 196 -30.88 16.64 5.31
C LEU A 196 -30.26 17.88 5.98
N GLU A 197 -29.47 18.65 5.25
CA GLU A 197 -28.91 19.90 5.76
C GLU A 197 -30.01 20.90 6.08
N LYS A 198 -31.02 21.06 5.21
CA LYS A 198 -32.20 21.91 5.44
C LYS A 198 -32.93 21.60 6.75
N MET A 199 -32.95 20.34 7.21
CA MET A 199 -33.61 19.98 8.48
C MET A 199 -32.90 20.57 9.71
N ARG A 200 -31.63 20.98 9.58
CA ARG A 200 -30.78 21.50 10.65
C ARG A 200 -30.59 23.02 10.58
N LEU A 201 -31.03 23.65 9.49
CA LEU A 201 -30.90 25.09 9.30
C LEU A 201 -31.89 25.86 10.16
N PHE A 202 -31.46 27.05 10.56
CA PHE A 202 -32.31 28.06 11.18
C PHE A 202 -33.24 28.71 10.14
N ASP A 203 -34.36 29.26 10.59
CA ASP A 203 -35.40 29.81 9.71
C ASP A 203 -34.92 31.02 8.87
N ASN A 204 -33.83 31.67 9.25
CA ASN A 204 -33.19 32.79 8.52
C ASN A 204 -32.32 32.34 7.35
N ILE A 205 -32.19 31.04 7.07
CA ILE A 205 -31.35 30.52 6.00
C ILE A 205 -32.23 29.96 4.88
N THR A 206 -32.19 30.60 3.72
CA THR A 206 -32.93 30.18 2.52
C THR A 206 -32.02 29.37 1.61
N VAL A 207 -32.50 28.20 1.17
CA VAL A 207 -31.78 27.34 0.22
C VAL A 207 -32.66 27.06 -1.00
N GLU A 208 -32.29 27.68 -2.12
CA GLU A 208 -32.89 27.49 -3.43
C GLU A 208 -32.16 26.38 -4.19
N TYR A 209 -32.86 25.33 -4.57
CA TYR A 209 -32.32 24.21 -5.34
C TYR A 209 -33.18 23.99 -6.58
N SER A 210 -32.57 23.96 -7.76
CA SER A 210 -33.28 23.64 -8.99
C SER A 210 -32.45 22.76 -9.93
N ILE A 211 -33.14 21.88 -10.65
CA ILE A 211 -32.57 21.01 -11.67
C ILE A 211 -33.39 21.17 -12.94
N LYS A 212 -32.73 21.31 -14.09
CA LYS A 212 -33.37 21.30 -15.39
C LYS A 212 -32.59 20.38 -16.34
N GLY A 213 -33.30 19.52 -17.07
CA GLY A 213 -32.70 18.59 -18.01
C GLY A 213 -33.02 17.13 -17.71
N ASN A 214 -32.37 16.21 -18.43
CA ASN A 214 -32.49 14.77 -18.23
C ASN A 214 -31.10 14.18 -17.89
N ALA A 215 -31.02 13.44 -16.78
CA ALA A 215 -29.81 12.82 -16.27
C ALA A 215 -29.72 11.30 -16.48
N GLU A 216 -30.75 10.67 -17.08
CA GLU A 216 -30.91 9.21 -17.11
C GLU A 216 -29.83 8.51 -17.95
N ASN A 217 -29.36 9.15 -19.01
CA ASN A 217 -28.43 8.54 -19.97
C ASN A 217 -26.96 8.88 -19.73
N ASP A 218 -26.69 9.86 -18.87
CA ASP A 218 -25.33 10.35 -18.63
C ASP A 218 -24.69 9.66 -17.42
N LYS A 219 -23.36 9.60 -17.41
CA LYS A 219 -22.57 9.07 -16.30
C LYS A 219 -21.57 10.12 -15.80
N ILE A 220 -21.30 10.08 -14.51
CA ILE A 220 -20.36 10.99 -13.85
C ILE A 220 -19.47 10.25 -12.86
N ARG A 221 -18.30 10.80 -12.57
CA ARG A 221 -17.47 10.37 -11.43
C ARG A 221 -18.24 10.62 -10.14
N PRO A 222 -18.36 9.62 -9.25
CA PRO A 222 -19.18 9.75 -8.04
C PRO A 222 -18.60 10.79 -7.08
N LEU A 223 -19.47 11.46 -6.33
CA LEU A 223 -19.11 12.45 -5.31
C LEU A 223 -18.28 13.63 -5.85
N LEU A 224 -18.43 13.96 -7.14
CA LEU A 224 -17.68 15.05 -7.78
C LEU A 224 -18.30 16.42 -7.49
N LEU A 225 -19.63 16.47 -7.49
CA LEU A 225 -20.38 17.72 -7.36
C LEU A 225 -20.55 18.13 -5.89
N ILE A 226 -20.65 17.12 -5.00
CA ILE A 226 -20.94 17.36 -3.58
C ILE A 226 -19.97 18.32 -2.89
N PRO A 227 -18.63 18.31 -3.12
CA PRO A 227 -17.76 19.16 -2.31
C PRO A 227 -17.90 20.65 -2.69
N ILE A 228 -18.37 20.98 -3.90
CA ILE A 228 -18.72 22.37 -4.28
C ILE A 228 -19.98 22.81 -3.53
N ILE A 229 -20.97 21.94 -3.44
CA ILE A 229 -22.23 22.20 -2.75
C ILE A 229 -22.01 22.28 -1.23
N GLU A 230 -21.25 21.34 -0.65
CA GLU A 230 -20.87 21.34 0.77
C GLU A 230 -20.15 22.64 1.16
N ASN A 231 -19.29 23.16 0.28
CA ASN A 231 -18.59 24.42 0.49
C ASN A 231 -19.56 25.60 0.70
N ALA A 232 -20.67 25.63 -0.06
CA ALA A 232 -21.69 26.67 0.09
C ALA A 232 -22.43 26.58 1.44
N PHE A 233 -22.74 25.38 1.94
CA PHE A 233 -23.30 25.23 3.29
C PHE A 233 -22.27 25.58 4.38
N LYS A 234 -21.01 25.19 4.20
CA LYS A 234 -19.95 25.46 5.18
C LYS A 234 -19.70 26.96 5.36
N HIS A 235 -19.63 27.71 4.26
CA HIS A 235 -19.22 29.11 4.26
C HIS A 235 -20.37 30.11 4.11
N GLY A 236 -21.47 29.69 3.50
CA GLY A 236 -22.63 30.52 3.16
C GLY A 236 -23.68 30.67 4.25
N ILE A 237 -23.38 30.23 5.47
CA ILE A 237 -24.34 30.24 6.58
C ILE A 237 -23.76 31.00 7.77
N ASP A 238 -24.57 31.91 8.30
CA ASP A 238 -24.38 32.59 9.58
C ASP A 238 -25.70 32.54 10.37
N SER A 239 -25.64 32.13 11.64
CA SER A 239 -26.83 31.98 12.49
C SER A 239 -27.50 33.31 12.84
N THR A 240 -26.84 34.45 12.63
CA THR A 240 -27.31 35.78 13.03
C THR A 240 -27.86 36.63 11.88
N LYS A 241 -27.64 36.21 10.63
CA LYS A 241 -27.99 36.98 9.43
C LYS A 241 -28.91 36.19 8.51
N ASN A 242 -29.71 36.89 7.70
CA ASN A 242 -30.42 36.22 6.62
C ASN A 242 -29.41 35.77 5.57
N CYS A 243 -29.43 34.48 5.24
CA CYS A 243 -28.47 33.87 4.32
C CYS A 243 -29.20 33.24 3.14
N LEU A 244 -28.61 33.32 1.95
CA LEU A 244 -29.08 32.65 0.75
C LEU A 244 -28.01 31.70 0.19
N ILE A 245 -28.40 30.45 -0.04
CA ILE A 245 -27.66 29.50 -0.86
C ILE A 245 -28.51 29.17 -2.08
N LYS A 246 -27.93 29.29 -3.27
CA LYS A 246 -28.59 28.96 -4.53
C LYS A 246 -27.78 27.94 -5.31
N ILE A 247 -28.41 26.82 -5.64
CA ILE A 247 -27.80 25.69 -6.34
C ILE A 247 -28.66 25.38 -7.56
N ASN A 248 -28.08 25.51 -8.75
CA ASN A 248 -28.75 25.20 -10.01
C ASN A 248 -27.93 24.19 -10.81
N ILE A 249 -28.60 23.14 -11.29
CA ILE A 249 -28.02 22.12 -12.15
C ILE A 249 -28.76 22.13 -13.48
N PHE A 250 -28.04 22.36 -14.57
CA PHE A 250 -28.57 22.29 -15.92
C PHE A 250 -27.88 21.16 -16.69
N ILE A 251 -28.69 20.30 -17.32
CA ILE A 251 -28.22 19.12 -18.05
C ILE A 251 -28.81 19.14 -19.44
N LYS A 252 -27.95 19.16 -20.46
CA LYS A 252 -28.38 19.16 -21.86
C LYS A 252 -27.26 18.62 -22.74
N ASP A 253 -27.59 17.74 -23.68
CA ASP A 253 -26.67 17.21 -24.70
C ASP A 253 -25.37 16.66 -24.08
N SER A 254 -25.49 15.84 -23.02
CA SER A 254 -24.37 15.30 -22.22
C SER A 254 -23.43 16.37 -21.66
N ARG A 255 -23.94 17.58 -21.42
CA ARG A 255 -23.24 18.64 -20.68
C ARG A 255 -23.94 18.93 -19.38
N LEU A 256 -23.14 19.06 -18.32
CA LEU A 256 -23.59 19.47 -17.00
C LEU A 256 -23.02 20.85 -16.68
N ASP A 257 -23.92 21.76 -16.28
CA ASP A 257 -23.62 23.09 -15.76
C ASP A 257 -24.17 23.19 -14.34
N LEU A 258 -23.26 23.14 -13.36
CA LEU A 258 -23.55 23.36 -11.95
C LEU A 258 -23.17 24.79 -11.57
N LYS A 259 -24.14 25.55 -11.03
CA LYS A 259 -23.94 26.90 -10.49
C LYS A 259 -24.30 26.90 -9.02
N VAL A 260 -23.34 27.27 -8.19
CA VAL A 260 -23.52 27.40 -6.75
C VAL A 260 -23.18 28.83 -6.34
N GLU A 261 -24.09 29.46 -5.61
CA GLU A 261 -23.97 30.82 -5.09
C GLU A 261 -24.26 30.81 -3.60
N ASN A 262 -23.45 31.52 -2.82
CA ASN A 262 -23.69 31.73 -1.39
C ASN A 262 -23.18 33.09 -0.91
N ASP A 263 -23.77 33.59 0.18
CA ASP A 263 -23.30 34.84 0.80
C ASP A 263 -21.91 34.67 1.44
N ILE A 264 -21.12 35.75 1.45
CA ILE A 264 -19.80 35.85 2.08
C ILE A 264 -19.92 36.69 3.35
N PHE A 265 -19.36 36.18 4.44
CA PHE A 265 -19.32 36.87 5.73
C PHE A 265 -17.88 37.28 6.07
N PRO A 266 -17.51 38.58 5.95
CA PRO A 266 -16.14 39.07 6.14
C PRO A 266 -15.56 38.75 7.53
N ASP A 267 -16.42 38.74 8.56
CA ASP A 267 -16.01 38.55 9.96
C ASP A 267 -15.54 37.10 10.26
N ARG A 268 -15.75 36.15 9.33
CA ARG A 268 -15.42 34.73 9.51
C ARG A 268 -14.04 34.33 8.95
N LEU A 269 -13.26 35.28 8.41
CA LEU A 269 -11.98 35.05 7.72
C LEU A 269 -10.80 34.64 8.62
N THR A 270 -10.99 34.33 9.91
CA THR A 270 -9.91 33.92 10.81
C THR A 270 -9.99 32.43 11.18
N LYS A 271 -9.30 31.57 10.41
CA LYS A 271 -8.41 30.44 10.84
C LYS A 271 -8.37 29.22 9.92
N GLU A 272 -9.28 29.02 8.98
CA GLU A 272 -9.18 27.92 8.02
C GLU A 272 -8.93 28.45 6.61
N LYS A 273 -7.74 28.20 6.05
CA LYS A 273 -7.45 28.48 4.64
C LYS A 273 -8.46 27.72 3.77
N SER A 274 -9.43 28.44 3.21
CA SER A 274 -10.56 28.01 2.37
C SER A 274 -10.18 27.40 1.00
N GLY A 275 -8.94 26.96 0.80
CA GLY A 275 -8.43 26.50 -0.50
C GLY A 275 -8.32 24.98 -0.68
N PHE A 276 -8.37 24.20 0.41
CA PHE A 276 -8.02 22.77 0.32
C PHE A 276 -9.06 21.93 -0.45
N GLY A 277 -10.35 22.20 -0.25
CA GLY A 277 -11.43 21.50 -0.95
C GLY A 277 -11.42 21.76 -2.46
N LEU A 278 -11.37 23.04 -2.87
CA LEU A 278 -11.38 23.42 -4.28
C LEU A 278 -10.10 23.03 -5.03
N ALA A 279 -8.93 23.10 -4.38
CA ALA A 279 -7.69 22.61 -4.98
C ALA A 279 -7.75 21.10 -5.25
N THR A 280 -8.35 20.34 -4.34
CA THR A 280 -8.55 18.89 -4.50
C THR A 280 -9.52 18.59 -5.64
N ILE A 281 -10.63 19.34 -5.75
CA ILE A 281 -11.59 19.20 -6.85
C ILE A 281 -10.95 19.54 -8.19
N ARG A 282 -10.21 20.64 -8.30
CA ARG A 282 -9.51 21.02 -9.55
C ARG A 282 -8.59 19.92 -10.03
N ARG A 283 -7.72 19.41 -9.14
CA ARG A 283 -6.82 18.30 -9.46
C ARG A 283 -7.59 17.03 -9.88
N ARG A 284 -8.73 16.76 -9.23
CA ARG A 284 -9.57 15.61 -9.58
C ARG A 284 -10.18 15.77 -10.98
N LEU A 285 -10.69 16.95 -11.30
CA LEU A 285 -11.24 17.27 -12.62
C LEU A 285 -10.17 17.19 -13.72
N GLU A 286 -8.95 17.67 -13.46
CA GLU A 286 -7.80 17.56 -14.38
C GLU A 286 -7.46 16.10 -14.73
N LEU A 287 -7.54 15.20 -13.74
CA LEU A 287 -7.22 13.78 -13.92
C LEU A 287 -8.38 12.98 -14.52
N GLU A 288 -9.62 13.31 -14.16
CA GLU A 288 -10.79 12.51 -14.50
C GLU A 288 -11.54 13.01 -15.74
N TYR A 289 -11.41 14.30 -16.10
CA TYR A 289 -12.08 14.96 -17.22
C TYR A 289 -11.12 15.90 -17.99
N PRO A 290 -9.97 15.41 -18.49
CA PRO A 290 -8.99 16.27 -19.18
C PRO A 290 -9.63 16.96 -20.39
N ASP A 291 -9.43 18.28 -20.51
CA ASP A 291 -9.99 19.16 -21.56
C ASP A 291 -11.53 19.13 -21.72
N ALA A 292 -12.23 18.43 -20.83
CA ALA A 292 -13.68 18.24 -20.85
C ALA A 292 -14.38 18.96 -19.69
N HIS A 293 -13.69 19.85 -18.98
CA HIS A 293 -14.26 20.59 -17.86
C HIS A 293 -13.79 22.05 -17.79
N THR A 294 -14.56 22.87 -17.09
CA THR A 294 -14.16 24.22 -16.69
C THR A 294 -14.75 24.52 -15.33
N LEU A 295 -13.90 24.77 -14.34
CA LEU A 295 -14.30 25.22 -13.00
C LEU A 295 -13.76 26.62 -12.77
N TYR A 296 -14.64 27.59 -12.58
CA TYR A 296 -14.26 28.94 -12.19
C TYR A 296 -15.05 29.40 -10.98
N THR A 297 -14.37 30.23 -10.18
CA THR A 297 -14.87 30.73 -8.90
C THR A 297 -14.56 32.21 -8.81
N PHE A 298 -15.52 33.02 -8.37
CA PHE A 298 -15.35 34.46 -8.25
C PHE A 298 -16.21 35.00 -7.11
N GLU A 299 -15.83 36.18 -6.64
CA GLU A 299 -16.54 36.90 -5.58
C GLU A 299 -17.06 38.22 -6.14
N GLU A 300 -18.35 38.48 -5.95
CA GLU A 300 -19.00 39.71 -6.40
C GLU A 300 -20.13 40.09 -5.44
N ASN A 301 -20.24 41.37 -5.06
CA ASN A 301 -21.33 41.88 -4.22
C ASN A 301 -21.56 41.09 -2.91
N ASN A 302 -20.50 40.75 -2.18
CA ASN A 302 -20.53 39.89 -0.98
C ASN A 302 -21.12 38.50 -1.21
N LYS A 303 -21.03 37.99 -2.45
CA LYS A 303 -21.42 36.63 -2.79
C LYS A 303 -20.26 35.89 -3.42
N TYR A 304 -20.21 34.60 -3.13
CA TYR A 304 -19.28 33.65 -3.70
C TYR A 304 -19.99 32.83 -4.76
N PHE A 305 -19.38 32.69 -5.92
CA PHE A 305 -19.88 31.91 -7.03
C PHE A 305 -18.90 30.79 -7.38
N ALA A 306 -19.42 29.58 -7.57
CA ALA A 306 -18.70 28.44 -8.11
C ALA A 306 -19.49 27.83 -9.25
N ASN A 307 -18.91 27.90 -10.46
CA ASN A 307 -19.53 27.38 -11.68
C ASN A 307 -18.66 26.28 -12.27
N LEU A 308 -19.27 25.12 -12.47
CA LEU A 308 -18.64 23.93 -13.01
C LEU A 308 -19.36 23.51 -14.28
N PHE A 309 -18.62 23.49 -15.38
CA PHE A 309 -19.04 22.94 -16.66
C PHE A 309 -18.29 21.64 -16.91
N ILE A 310 -19.01 20.57 -17.26
CA ILE A 310 -18.42 19.28 -17.63
C ILE A 310 -19.11 18.75 -18.88
N ASN A 311 -18.32 18.24 -19.83
CA ASN A 311 -18.78 17.40 -20.91
C ASN A 311 -18.69 15.93 -20.46
N LEU A 312 -19.82 15.23 -20.49
CA LEU A 312 -20.01 13.86 -19.99
C LEU A 312 -19.96 12.80 -21.11
N ALA A 313 -19.82 13.23 -22.36
CA ALA A 313 -19.81 12.39 -23.56
C ALA A 313 -18.54 11.54 -23.71
#